data_AF-A0A800J4D8-F1
#
_entry.id   AF-A0A800J4D8-F1
#
_cell.length_a   1.000
_cell.length_b   1.000
_cell.length_c   1.000
_cell.angle_alpha   90.00
_cell.angle_beta   90.00
_cell.angle_gamma   90.00
#
_symmetry.space_group_name_H-M   'P 1'
#
loop_
_entity.id
_entity.type
_entity.pdbx_description
1 polymer ?
#
loop_
_entity_poly.entity_id
_entity_poly.type
_entity_poly.pdbx_seq_one_letter_code
_entity_poly.pdbx_strand_id
1 'polypeptide(L)'
;MHPEYRYRATIASVYDGDTFRADVDLGFSAWLKNIQFRMYGINTPELRGGTDETKQAGYAARDRLRELMPEGAAVLIQSTKAGKYGRYLADVFREVDGETIHINQILLDEGHAVPYLV
;
A
#
# COMPACT_ATOMS: atom_id res chain seq x y z
N MET A 1 9.86 14.31 9.20
CA MET A 1 8.48 14.68 9.54
C MET A 1 7.56 13.89 8.65
N HIS A 2 6.71 13.04 9.21
CA HIS A 2 5.60 12.45 8.46
C HIS A 2 4.54 13.53 8.29
N PRO A 3 4.02 13.80 7.08
CA PRO A 3 2.93 14.74 6.94
C PRO A 3 1.72 14.24 7.73
N GLU A 4 1.07 15.11 8.49
CA GLU A 4 -0.11 14.77 9.32
C GLU A 4 -1.38 14.51 8.49
N TYR A 5 -1.32 14.74 7.18
CA TYR A 5 -2.47 14.67 6.30
C TYR A 5 -2.67 13.26 5.75
N ARG A 6 -3.88 12.73 5.99
CA ARG A 6 -4.42 11.54 5.35
C ARG A 6 -5.43 11.95 4.30
N TYR A 7 -5.30 11.38 3.11
CA TYR A 7 -6.22 11.60 2.01
C TYR A 7 -7.16 10.41 1.87
N ARG A 8 -8.44 10.68 1.63
CA ARG A 8 -9.37 9.62 1.21
C ARG A 8 -8.96 9.14 -0.18
N ALA A 9 -8.97 7.82 -0.36
CA ALA A 9 -8.69 7.24 -1.64
C ALA A 9 -9.53 5.98 -1.87
N THR A 10 -9.69 5.63 -3.14
CA THR A 10 -10.29 4.37 -3.57
C THR A 10 -9.22 3.53 -4.26
N ILE A 11 -9.05 2.28 -3.84
CA ILE A 11 -8.10 1.36 -4.47
C ILE A 11 -8.53 1.07 -5.91
N ALA A 12 -7.61 1.30 -6.84
CA ALA A 12 -7.81 1.03 -8.26
C ALA A 12 -7.21 -0.32 -8.67
N SER A 13 -6.09 -0.73 -8.08
CA SER A 13 -5.49 -2.05 -8.32
C SER A 13 -4.35 -2.36 -7.34
N VAL A 14 -4.12 -3.65 -7.09
CA VAL A 14 -2.95 -4.17 -6.34
C VAL A 14 -2.09 -5.01 -7.28
N TYR A 15 -0.84 -4.60 -7.48
CA TYR A 15 0.08 -5.20 -8.44
C TYR A 15 0.91 -6.32 -7.80
N ASP A 16 1.55 -6.03 -6.68
CA ASP A 16 2.36 -6.96 -5.89
C ASP A 16 2.11 -6.74 -4.38
N GLY A 17 2.96 -7.32 -3.53
CA GLY A 17 2.76 -7.30 -2.08
C GLY A 17 2.98 -5.93 -1.41
N ASP A 18 3.57 -4.94 -2.10
CA ASP A 18 3.77 -3.60 -1.56
C ASP A 18 3.45 -2.47 -2.54
N THR A 19 3.04 -2.76 -3.77
CA THR A 19 2.75 -1.78 -4.82
C THR A 19 1.29 -1.83 -5.25
N PHE A 20 0.64 -0.68 -5.18
CA PHE A 20 -0.78 -0.52 -5.52
C PHE A 20 -1.03 0.79 -6.28
N ARG A 21 -2.23 0.93 -6.84
CA ARG A 21 -2.73 2.20 -7.39
C ARG A 21 -4.03 2.60 -6.72
N ALA A 22 -4.22 3.90 -6.58
CA ALA A 22 -5.43 4.46 -6.00
C ALA A 22 -5.82 5.78 -6.66
N ASP A 23 -7.12 6.06 -6.60
CA ASP A 23 -7.71 7.35 -6.88
C ASP A 23 -7.78 8.16 -5.59
N VAL A 24 -7.03 9.25 -5.50
CA VAL A 24 -6.92 10.10 -4.31
C VAL A 24 -7.82 11.31 -4.44
N ASP A 25 -8.67 11.52 -3.45
CA ASP A 25 -9.52 12.71 -3.31
C ASP A 25 -8.72 13.83 -2.62
N LEU A 26 -8.56 14.97 -3.31
CA LEU A 26 -7.90 16.16 -2.77
C LEU A 26 -8.90 17.18 -2.21
N GLY A 27 -10.20 16.88 -2.23
CA GLY A 27 -11.28 17.80 -1.92
C GLY A 27 -11.61 18.73 -3.07
N PHE A 28 -12.64 19.58 -2.89
CA PHE A 28 -13.06 20.60 -3.87
C PHE A 28 -13.27 20.06 -5.29
N SER A 29 -13.79 18.83 -5.40
CA SER A 29 -13.97 18.12 -6.68
C SER A 29 -12.67 17.86 -7.47
N ALA A 30 -11.51 17.95 -6.84
CA ALA A 30 -10.21 17.65 -7.41
C ALA A 30 -9.72 16.25 -7.04
N TRP A 31 -9.22 15.51 -8.03
CA TRP A 31 -8.81 14.12 -7.87
C TRP A 31 -7.47 13.85 -8.55
N LEU A 32 -6.63 13.02 -7.93
CA LEU A 32 -5.50 12.38 -8.59
C LEU A 32 -5.89 10.93 -8.89
N LYS A 33 -5.96 10.59 -10.17
CA LYS A 33 -6.47 9.29 -10.61
C LYS A 33 -5.33 8.33 -10.90
N ASN A 34 -5.54 7.06 -10.53
CA ASN A 34 -4.66 5.92 -10.84
C ASN A 34 -3.18 6.11 -10.44
N ILE A 35 -2.96 6.80 -9.31
CA ILE A 35 -1.61 7.11 -8.81
C ILE A 35 -0.99 5.84 -8.22
N GLN A 36 0.25 5.56 -8.61
CA GLN A 36 1.01 4.43 -8.08
C GLN A 36 1.68 4.80 -6.76
N PHE A 37 1.48 3.93 -5.77
CA PHE A 37 2.08 4.00 -4.45
C PHE A 37 2.86 2.72 -4.18
N ARG A 38 3.92 2.86 -3.39
CA ARG A 38 4.58 1.75 -2.70
C ARG A 38 4.38 1.90 -1.20
N MET A 39 4.14 0.81 -0.50
CA MET A 39 3.94 0.82 0.94
C MET A 39 5.24 1.27 1.62
N TYR A 40 5.11 2.29 2.47
CA TYR A 40 6.22 2.88 3.19
C TYR A 40 6.73 1.94 4.28
N GLY A 41 8.04 1.90 4.49
CA GLY A 41 8.68 1.21 5.60
C GLY A 41 8.74 -0.32 5.49
N ILE A 42 8.21 -0.90 4.41
CA ILE A 42 8.11 -2.36 4.23
C ILE A 42 8.61 -2.79 2.85
N ASN A 43 9.02 -4.05 2.76
CA ASN A 43 9.31 -4.72 1.50
C ASN A 43 8.74 -6.14 1.52
N THR A 44 8.03 -6.50 0.46
CA THR A 44 7.49 -7.87 0.28
C THR A 44 8.39 -8.71 -0.62
N PRO A 45 8.33 -10.05 -0.53
CA PRO A 45 9.06 -10.92 -1.46
C PRO A 45 8.70 -10.61 -2.92
N GLU A 46 9.72 -10.58 -3.77
CA GLU A 46 9.57 -10.23 -5.19
C GLU A 46 8.74 -11.26 -5.96
N LEU A 47 7.81 -10.78 -6.78
CA LEU A 47 7.02 -11.64 -7.68
C LEU A 47 7.83 -12.11 -8.90
N ARG A 48 8.89 -11.39 -9.25
CA ARG A 48 9.70 -11.64 -10.45
C ARG A 48 11.17 -11.81 -10.05
N GLY A 49 11.75 -12.95 -10.42
CA GLY A 49 13.08 -13.35 -9.98
C GLY A 49 13.03 -14.18 -8.69
N GLY A 50 14.20 -14.67 -8.24
CA GLY A 50 14.31 -15.52 -7.06
C GLY A 50 13.90 -16.98 -7.29
N THR A 51 13.83 -17.73 -6.18
CA THR A 51 13.42 -19.14 -6.16
C THR A 51 11.90 -19.27 -6.21
N ASP A 52 11.40 -20.49 -6.39
CA ASP A 52 9.95 -20.70 -6.42
C ASP A 52 9.30 -20.44 -5.05
N GLU A 53 10.02 -20.68 -3.96
CA GLU A 53 9.58 -20.32 -2.60
C GLU A 53 9.43 -18.81 -2.43
N THR A 54 10.37 -17.99 -2.93
CA THR A 54 10.27 -16.53 -2.89
C THR A 54 9.02 -16.05 -3.64
N LYS A 55 8.75 -16.60 -4.82
CA LYS A 55 7.57 -16.23 -5.61
C LYS A 55 6.27 -16.61 -4.92
N GLN A 56 6.20 -17.80 -4.31
CA GLN A 56 5.03 -18.23 -3.54
C GLN A 56 4.75 -17.29 -2.37
N ALA A 57 5.79 -16.90 -1.62
CA ALA A 57 5.66 -15.91 -0.54
C ALA A 57 5.20 -14.54 -1.07
N GLY A 58 5.72 -14.11 -2.22
CA GLY A 58 5.29 -12.88 -2.87
C GLY A 58 3.82 -12.91 -3.31
N TYR A 59 3.36 -14.03 -3.86
CA TYR A 59 1.94 -14.21 -4.20
C TYR A 59 1.06 -14.18 -2.95
N ALA A 60 1.48 -14.84 -1.87
CA ALA A 60 0.76 -14.80 -0.59
C ALA A 60 0.64 -13.37 -0.05
N ALA A 61 1.73 -12.58 -0.09
CA ALA A 61 1.72 -11.19 0.33
C ALA A 61 0.77 -10.33 -0.53
N ARG A 62 0.82 -10.49 -1.86
CA ARG A 62 -0.08 -9.79 -2.80
C ARG A 62 -1.54 -10.15 -2.54
N ASP A 63 -1.84 -11.43 -2.38
CA ASP A 63 -3.21 -11.91 -2.23
C ASP A 63 -3.77 -11.46 -0.89
N ARG A 64 -2.96 -11.50 0.18
CA ARG A 64 -3.33 -10.92 1.46
C ARG A 64 -3.60 -9.42 1.38
N LEU A 65 -2.76 -8.68 0.66
CA LEU A 65 -2.98 -7.25 0.45
C LEU A 65 -4.30 -6.99 -0.30
N ARG A 66 -4.67 -7.82 -1.28
CA ARG A 66 -5.96 -7.74 -1.97
C ARG A 66 -7.15 -8.07 -1.08
N GLU A 67 -7.00 -8.94 -0.08
CA GLU A 67 -8.05 -9.18 0.92
C GLU A 67 -8.24 -7.98 1.84
N LEU A 68 -7.13 -7.38 2.30
CA LEU A 68 -7.15 -6.23 3.20
C LEU A 68 -7.69 -4.96 2.51
N MET A 69 -7.36 -4.78 1.23
CA MET A 69 -7.79 -3.64 0.42
C MET A 69 -8.15 -4.05 -1.02
N PRO A 70 -9.32 -4.67 -1.23
CA PRO A 70 -9.76 -5.07 -2.56
C PRO A 70 -9.96 -3.87 -3.48
N GLU A 71 -10.01 -4.11 -4.79
CA GLU A 71 -10.34 -3.07 -5.76
C GLU A 71 -11.70 -2.43 -5.40
N GLY A 72 -11.75 -1.10 -5.42
CA GLY A 72 -12.90 -0.32 -4.96
C GLY A 72 -12.94 -0.04 -3.45
N ALA A 73 -12.04 -0.61 -2.65
CA ALA A 73 -11.99 -0.35 -1.22
C ALA A 73 -11.69 1.14 -0.93
N ALA A 74 -12.44 1.71 0.01
CA ALA A 74 -12.14 3.03 0.57
C ALA A 74 -11.01 2.91 1.61
N VAL A 75 -9.98 3.74 1.45
CA VAL A 75 -8.81 3.76 2.33
C VAL A 75 -8.41 5.20 2.65
N LEU A 76 -7.57 5.35 3.67
CA LEU A 76 -6.85 6.58 3.97
C LEU A 76 -5.38 6.39 3.62
N ILE A 77 -4.83 7.29 2.81
CA ILE A 77 -3.43 7.27 2.40
C ILE A 77 -2.69 8.43 3.06
N GLN A 78 -1.65 8.10 3.80
CA GLN A 78 -0.66 9.07 4.27
C GLN A 78 0.59 8.88 3.43
N SER A 79 0.96 9.86 2.61
CA SER A 79 2.04 9.70 1.65
C SER A 79 3.18 10.70 1.82
N THR A 80 4.39 10.26 1.54
CA THR A 80 5.56 11.11 1.34
C THR A 80 6.09 10.90 -0.08
N LYS A 81 6.52 11.98 -0.73
CA LYS A 81 7.22 11.89 -2.01
C LYS A 81 8.70 11.69 -1.72
N ALA A 82 9.21 10.47 -1.93
CA ALA A 82 10.62 10.16 -1.70
C ALA A 82 11.38 9.95 -3.02
N GLY A 83 12.52 10.64 -3.16
CA GLY A 83 13.58 10.31 -4.11
C GLY A 83 13.47 10.86 -5.54
N LYS A 84 14.62 10.82 -6.24
CA LYS A 84 14.91 11.33 -7.59
C LYS A 84 14.05 10.72 -8.71
N TYR A 85 13.22 9.71 -8.42
CA TYR A 85 12.48 8.90 -9.40
C TYR A 85 10.95 8.90 -9.21
N GLY A 86 10.40 9.72 -8.31
CA GLY A 86 9.00 10.16 -8.40
C GLY A 86 7.90 9.20 -7.96
N ARG A 87 8.21 8.11 -7.22
CA ARG A 87 7.18 7.24 -6.63
C ARG A 87 6.70 7.79 -5.28
N TYR A 88 5.41 7.66 -5.00
CA TYR A 88 4.87 7.99 -3.68
C TYR A 88 5.06 6.80 -2.74
N LEU A 89 5.62 7.04 -1.57
CA LEU A 89 5.62 6.07 -0.48
C LEU A 89 4.43 6.36 0.43
N ALA A 90 3.70 5.32 0.84
CA ALA A 90 2.44 5.48 1.56
C ALA A 90 2.29 4.52 2.74
N ASP A 91 1.82 5.06 3.85
CA ASP A 91 1.09 4.30 4.85
C ASP A 91 -0.39 4.24 4.45
N VAL A 92 -0.96 3.03 4.49
CA VAL A 92 -2.35 2.79 4.11
C VAL A 92 -3.14 2.35 5.32
N PHE A 93 -4.27 3.02 5.55
CA PHE A 93 -5.18 2.71 6.64
C PHE A 93 -6.57 2.43 6.10
N ARG A 94 -7.33 1.59 6.80
CA ARG A 94 -8.73 1.29 6.48
C ARG A 94 -9.57 1.34 7.75
N GLU A 95 -10.79 1.82 7.63
CA GLU A 95 -11.78 1.74 8.71
C GLU A 95 -12.59 0.45 8.54
N VAL A 96 -12.59 -0.39 9.57
CA VAL A 96 -13.33 -1.66 9.64
C VAL A 96 -13.99 -1.72 11.01
N ASP A 97 -15.31 -1.89 11.05
CA ASP A 97 -16.10 -2.00 12.29
C ASP A 97 -15.86 -0.88 13.33
N GLY A 98 -15.54 0.32 12.85
CA GLY A 98 -15.27 1.49 13.69
C GLY A 98 -13.82 1.61 14.17
N GLU A 99 -12.95 0.67 13.81
CA GLU A 99 -11.52 0.69 14.11
C GLU A 99 -10.70 1.06 12.88
N THR A 100 -9.63 1.85 13.08
CA THR A 100 -8.66 2.14 12.03
C THR A 100 -7.54 1.12 12.07
N ILE A 101 -7.44 0.29 11.03
CA ILE A 101 -6.34 -0.66 10.86
C ILE A 101 -5.23 -0.07 9.99
N HIS A 102 -3.97 -0.39 10.30
CA HIS A 102 -2.80 0.00 9.50
C HIS A 102 -2.32 -1.20 8.68
N ILE A 103 -2.55 -1.15 7.37
CA ILE A 103 -2.35 -2.29 6.47
C ILE A 103 -0.87 -2.65 6.36
N ASN A 104 0.03 -1.66 6.34
CA ASN A 104 1.47 -1.91 6.31
C ASN A 104 1.92 -2.74 7.52
N GLN A 105 1.42 -2.41 8.72
CA GLN A 105 1.75 -3.13 9.93
C GLN A 105 1.17 -4.55 9.94
N ILE A 106 -0.07 -4.74 9.44
CA ILE A 106 -0.65 -6.08 9.32
C ILE A 106 0.24 -6.99 8.46
N LEU A 107 0.74 -6.49 7.32
CA LEU A 107 1.65 -7.29 6.48
C LEU A 107 2.96 -7.67 7.19
N LEU A 108 3.48 -6.80 8.08
CA LEU A 108 4.64 -7.13 8.90
C LEU A 108 4.30 -8.18 9.96
N ASP A 109 3.20 -7.97 10.69
CA ASP A 109 2.77 -8.83 11.79
C ASP A 109 2.43 -10.25 11.32
N GLU A 110 1.85 -10.37 10.12
CA GLU A 110 1.52 -11.65 9.48
C GLU A 110 2.72 -12.28 8.73
N GLY A 111 3.88 -11.62 8.71
CA GLY A 111 5.10 -12.14 8.07
C GLY A 111 5.10 -12.10 6.54
N HIS A 112 4.22 -11.29 5.93
CA HIS A 112 4.17 -11.06 4.49
C HIS A 112 5.20 -10.04 4.00
N ALA A 113 5.73 -9.21 4.90
CA ALA A 113 6.73 -8.19 4.61
C ALA A 113 7.85 -8.18 5.66
N VAL A 114 8.98 -7.57 5.31
CA VAL A 114 10.06 -7.24 6.25
C VAL A 114 10.23 -5.72 6.36
N PRO A 115 10.71 -5.19 7.50
CA PRO A 115 11.01 -3.78 7.64
C PRO A 115 12.05 -3.34 6.61
N TYR A 116 11.77 -2.22 5.92
CA TYR A 116 12.65 -1.63 4.93
C TYR A 116 12.73 -0.12 5.14
N LEU A 117 13.84 0.32 5.72
CA LEU A 117 14.13 1.74 5.92
C LEU A 117 14.78 2.30 4.66
N VAL A 118 14.12 3.27 4.04
CA VAL A 118 14.60 4.03 2.87
C VAL A 118 15.30 5.30 3.31
#